data_AF-A0A0H5RH79-F1
#
_entry.id   AF-A0A0H5RH79-F1
#
_cell.length_a   1.000
_cell.length_b   1.000
_cell.length_c   1.000
_cell.angle_alpha   90.00
_cell.angle_beta   90.00
_cell.angle_gamma   90.00
#
_symmetry.space_group_name_H-M   'P 1'
#
loop_
_entity.id
_entity.type
_entity.pdbx_description
1 polymer ?
#
loop_
_entity_poly.entity_id
_entity_poly.type
_entity_poly.pdbx_seq_one_letter_code
_entity_poly.pdbx_strand_id
1 'polypeptide(L)'
;AYIRPVNGICDSSLVRCNDDFGISVNRGSFAFQSGTWNRITMLVRLNSPNNVANGQLQLFYNDLLALSYTGIQYRNSDNINSISGLFFSTFFGGEDSSWASPKEQHTYFRNIRMWGSDAPSNMTGNRV
;
A
#
# COMPACT_ATOMS: atom_id res chain seq x y z
N ALA A 1 -0.62 1.80 5.11
CA ALA A 1 0.51 2.37 4.35
C ALA A 1 1.16 3.46 5.19
N TYR A 2 2.48 3.43 5.37
CA TYR A 2 3.21 4.53 6.00
C TYR A 2 3.64 5.49 4.90
N ILE A 3 2.84 6.53 4.69
CA ILE A 3 3.01 7.55 3.64
C ILE A 3 2.70 8.92 4.21
N ARG A 4 3.22 9.99 3.60
CA ARG A 4 3.00 11.36 4.08
C ARG A 4 1.53 11.77 3.87
N PRO A 5 0.83 12.27 4.91
CA PRO A 5 -0.55 12.74 4.77
C PRO A 5 -0.62 14.17 4.19
N VAL A 6 -0.15 14.34 2.95
CA VAL A 6 -0.13 15.63 2.24
C VAL A 6 -1.27 15.75 1.22
N ASN A 7 -1.52 16.97 0.72
CA ASN A 7 -2.49 17.25 -0.34
C ASN A 7 -3.91 16.72 -0.08
N GLY A 8 -4.36 16.76 1.19
CA GLY A 8 -5.73 16.35 1.54
C GLY A 8 -6.00 14.86 1.35
N ILE A 9 -4.97 13.99 1.37
CA ILE A 9 -5.17 12.54 1.23
C ILE A 9 -6.17 12.00 2.27
N CYS A 10 -6.17 12.59 3.47
CA CYS A 10 -7.07 12.24 4.58
C CYS A 10 -8.49 12.80 4.43
N ASP A 11 -8.74 13.70 3.47
CA ASP A 11 -10.07 14.25 3.19
C ASP A 11 -10.91 13.27 2.35
N SER A 12 -10.26 12.27 1.74
CA SER A 12 -10.95 11.23 0.98
C SER A 12 -11.69 10.27 1.92
N SER A 13 -12.97 10.02 1.64
CA SER A 13 -13.76 9.01 2.35
C SER A 13 -13.22 7.58 2.21
N LEU A 14 -12.36 7.34 1.21
CA LEU A 14 -11.67 6.06 1.01
C LEU A 14 -10.45 5.91 1.94
N VAL A 15 -10.00 6.98 2.60
CA VAL A 15 -8.75 6.98 3.37
C VAL A 15 -9.08 7.17 4.85
N ARG A 16 -8.59 6.25 5.68
CA ARG A 16 -8.61 6.38 7.14
C ARG A 16 -7.20 6.65 7.61
N CYS A 17 -6.90 7.91 7.88
CA CYS A 17 -5.64 8.33 8.47
C CYS A 17 -5.60 8.00 9.96
N ASN A 18 -4.39 7.84 10.48
CA ASN A 18 -4.09 7.58 11.87
C ASN A 18 -2.75 8.26 12.16
N ASP A 19 -2.63 8.93 13.31
CA ASP A 19 -1.44 9.72 13.63
C ASP A 19 -0.29 8.86 14.20
N ASP A 20 -0.61 7.68 14.74
CA ASP A 20 0.34 6.77 15.40
C ASP A 20 0.78 5.60 14.48
N PHE A 21 -0.07 5.22 13.53
CA PHE A 21 0.07 4.02 12.70
C PHE A 21 -0.10 4.30 11.20
N GLY A 22 -0.05 3.24 10.40
CA GLY A 22 -0.24 3.33 8.96
C GLY A 22 -1.65 3.78 8.55
N ILE A 23 -1.71 4.56 7.47
CA ILE A 23 -2.95 4.99 6.80
C ILE A 23 -3.62 3.80 6.11
N SER A 24 -4.92 3.60 6.32
CA SER A 24 -5.70 2.58 5.60
C SER A 24 -6.35 3.19 4.36
N VAL A 25 -6.07 2.62 3.18
CA VAL A 25 -6.65 3.07 1.90
C VAL A 25 -7.67 2.02 1.43
N ASN A 26 -8.89 2.48 1.14
CA ASN A 26 -10.06 1.73 0.68
C ASN A 26 -10.30 0.40 1.43
N ARG A 27 -10.29 0.45 2.78
CA ARG A 27 -10.54 -0.71 3.63
C ARG A 27 -11.93 -1.30 3.32
N GLY A 28 -11.97 -2.60 3.05
CA GLY A 28 -13.21 -3.32 2.71
C GLY A 28 -13.48 -3.43 1.21
N SER A 29 -12.62 -2.89 0.35
CA SER A 29 -12.71 -3.05 -1.11
C SER A 29 -12.52 -4.48 -1.61
N PHE A 30 -11.92 -5.36 -0.80
CA PHE A 30 -11.83 -6.80 -1.02
C PHE A 30 -11.77 -7.52 0.33
N ALA A 31 -11.99 -8.84 0.32
CA ALA A 31 -11.87 -9.70 1.48
C ALA A 31 -11.16 -11.00 1.09
N PHE A 32 -10.26 -11.47 1.96
CA PHE A 32 -9.59 -12.76 1.78
C PHE A 32 -10.56 -13.90 2.02
N GLN A 33 -10.54 -14.90 1.13
CA GLN A 33 -11.30 -16.13 1.31
C GLN A 33 -10.44 -17.20 2.00
N SER A 34 -10.83 -17.61 3.21
CA SER A 34 -10.16 -18.68 3.95
C SER A 34 -10.19 -20.02 3.20
N GLY A 35 -9.14 -20.82 3.36
CA GLY A 35 -9.05 -22.16 2.76
C GLY A 35 -8.80 -22.19 1.24
N THR A 36 -8.52 -21.05 0.61
CA THR A 36 -8.29 -20.95 -0.84
C THR A 36 -7.03 -20.12 -1.15
N TRP A 37 -6.49 -20.29 -2.35
CA TRP A 37 -5.41 -19.43 -2.83
C TRP A 37 -5.97 -18.08 -3.26
N ASN A 38 -5.50 -17.03 -2.58
CA ASN A 38 -5.83 -15.65 -2.89
C ASN A 38 -4.66 -15.04 -3.65
N ARG A 39 -4.87 -14.58 -4.89
CA ARG A 39 -3.81 -13.96 -5.69
C ARG A 39 -3.81 -12.45 -5.45
N ILE A 40 -2.69 -11.93 -4.98
CA ILE A 40 -2.46 -10.49 -4.80
C ILE A 40 -1.41 -10.02 -5.80
N THR A 41 -1.74 -8.95 -6.54
CA THR A 41 -0.76 -8.17 -7.29
C THR A 41 -0.83 -6.73 -6.79
N MET A 42 0.33 -6.13 -6.49
CA MET A 42 0.41 -4.75 -6.03
C MET A 42 1.36 -3.98 -6.93
N LEU A 43 0.88 -2.85 -7.46
CA LEU A 43 1.69 -1.87 -8.18
C LEU A 43 1.92 -0.68 -7.24
N VAL A 44 3.18 -0.35 -7.04
CA VAL A 44 3.60 0.87 -6.35
C VAL A 44 4.47 1.65 -7.31
N ARG A 45 4.11 2.91 -7.55
CA ARG A 45 4.91 3.85 -8.33
C ARG A 45 5.26 5.05 -7.46
N LEU A 46 6.55 5.29 -7.27
CA LEU A 46 7.03 6.46 -6.55
C LEU A 46 6.66 7.74 -7.30
N ASN A 47 6.49 8.84 -6.56
CA ASN A 47 6.29 10.14 -7.16
C ASN A 47 7.60 10.71 -7.75
N SER A 48 7.45 11.60 -8.74
CA SER A 48 8.54 12.33 -9.39
C SER A 48 8.04 13.61 -10.08
N PRO A 49 8.67 14.78 -9.90
CA PRO A 49 9.77 15.06 -8.97
C PRO A 49 9.31 15.01 -7.50
N ASN A 50 10.25 15.14 -6.56
CA ASN A 50 9.99 14.93 -5.13
C ASN A 50 8.94 15.86 -4.52
N ASN A 51 8.66 17.01 -5.13
CA ASN A 51 7.65 17.97 -4.68
C ASN A 51 6.33 17.85 -5.45
N VAL A 52 6.08 16.73 -6.14
CA VAL A 52 4.82 16.46 -6.83
C VAL A 52 4.23 15.18 -6.26
N ALA A 53 2.95 15.19 -5.94
CA ALA A 53 2.20 14.02 -5.51
C ALA A 53 1.57 13.35 -6.74
N ASN A 54 2.36 12.59 -7.50
CA ASN A 54 1.92 11.80 -8.65
C ASN A 54 2.32 10.32 -8.54
N GLY A 55 2.51 9.85 -7.30
CA GLY A 55 2.68 8.43 -7.00
C GLY A 55 1.35 7.69 -7.10
N GLN A 56 1.45 6.37 -7.24
CA GLN A 56 0.31 5.49 -7.45
C GLN A 56 0.43 4.21 -6.62
N LEU A 57 -0.71 3.79 -6.06
CA LEU A 57 -0.94 2.49 -5.47
C LEU A 57 -2.08 1.80 -6.23
N GLN A 58 -1.84 0.59 -6.73
CA GLN A 58 -2.91 -0.29 -7.16
C GLN A 58 -2.77 -1.66 -6.51
N LEU A 59 -3.90 -2.28 -6.19
CA LEU A 59 -3.96 -3.64 -5.68
C LEU A 59 -5.02 -4.40 -6.48
N PHE A 60 -4.63 -5.57 -6.96
CA PHE A 60 -5.48 -6.51 -7.64
C PHE A 60 -5.67 -7.74 -6.76
N TYR A 61 -6.93 -8.13 -6.55
CA TYR A 61 -7.33 -9.32 -5.83
C TYR A 61 -7.94 -10.30 -6.84
N ASN A 62 -7.34 -11.48 -6.98
CA ASN A 62 -7.71 -12.47 -8.00
C ASN A 62 -7.81 -11.86 -9.40
N ASP A 63 -6.78 -11.09 -9.78
CA ASP A 63 -6.64 -10.42 -11.08
C ASP A 63 -7.69 -9.34 -11.39
N LEU A 64 -8.57 -9.02 -10.43
CA LEU A 64 -9.51 -7.88 -10.50
C LEU A 64 -8.98 -6.69 -9.71
N LEU A 65 -9.11 -5.48 -10.27
CA LEU A 65 -8.70 -4.26 -9.59
C LEU A 65 -9.57 -4.04 -8.33
N ALA A 66 -8.96 -4.19 -7.16
CA ALA A 66 -9.63 -4.00 -5.88
C ALA A 66 -9.46 -2.58 -5.34
N LEU A 67 -8.28 -2.00 -5.51
CA LEU A 67 -7.96 -0.66 -5.06
C LEU A 67 -7.08 0.05 -6.09
N SER A 68 -7.38 1.32 -6.35
CA SER A 68 -6.55 2.22 -7.13
C SER A 68 -6.55 3.58 -6.44
N TYR A 69 -5.37 4.09 -6.11
CA TYR A 69 -5.20 5.40 -5.50
C TYR A 69 -4.01 6.10 -6.14
N THR A 70 -4.21 7.35 -6.55
CA THR A 70 -3.20 8.21 -7.16
C THR A 70 -3.04 9.47 -6.33
N GLY A 71 -2.08 10.33 -6.67
CA GLY A 71 -1.90 11.57 -5.92
C GLY A 71 -1.08 11.38 -4.64
N ILE A 72 -0.26 10.32 -4.56
CA ILE A 72 0.53 10.01 -3.37
C ILE A 72 1.92 10.65 -3.50
N GLN A 73 2.43 11.22 -2.42
CA GLN A 73 3.84 11.58 -2.30
C GLN A 73 4.56 10.56 -1.39
N TYR A 74 5.21 9.59 -1.99
CA TYR A 74 6.00 8.56 -1.29
C TYR A 74 7.34 9.09 -0.78
N ARG A 75 7.95 10.02 -1.51
CA ARG A 75 9.27 10.59 -1.21
C ARG A 75 9.28 12.10 -1.41
N ASN A 76 10.10 12.78 -0.62
CA ASN A 76 10.38 14.22 -0.68
C ASN A 76 11.89 14.53 -0.75
N SER A 77 12.72 13.52 -1.06
CA SER A 77 14.18 13.62 -1.10
C SER A 77 14.75 12.79 -2.22
N ASP A 78 15.81 13.29 -2.86
CA ASP A 78 16.56 12.59 -3.91
C ASP A 78 17.43 11.46 -3.35
N ASN A 79 17.52 11.31 -2.02
CA ASN A 79 18.19 10.17 -1.40
C ASN A 79 17.37 8.88 -1.54
N ILE A 80 16.08 8.97 -1.91
CA ILE A 80 15.22 7.82 -2.19
C ILE A 80 15.02 7.75 -3.70
N ASN A 81 15.91 7.03 -4.39
CA ASN A 81 15.90 6.95 -5.85
C ASN A 81 14.97 5.85 -6.40
N SER A 82 14.66 4.84 -5.61
CA SER A 82 13.86 3.69 -6.05
C SER A 82 13.18 2.99 -4.88
N ILE A 83 12.33 2.01 -5.21
CA ILE A 83 11.75 1.08 -4.24
C ILE A 83 12.82 0.02 -3.91
N SER A 84 13.20 -0.09 -2.65
CA SER A 84 14.30 -0.96 -2.21
C SER A 84 13.97 -2.45 -2.25
N GLY A 85 12.70 -2.84 -2.14
CA GLY A 85 12.34 -4.26 -2.16
C GLY A 85 10.92 -4.56 -1.68
N LEU A 86 10.71 -5.84 -1.31
CA LEU A 86 9.47 -6.34 -0.71
C LEU A 86 9.64 -6.39 0.81
N PHE A 87 8.73 -5.74 1.54
CA PHE A 87 8.59 -5.95 2.97
C PHE A 87 7.54 -7.04 3.24
N PHE A 88 8.00 -8.25 3.54
CA PHE A 88 7.13 -9.36 3.91
C PHE A 88 6.87 -9.34 5.42
N SER A 89 5.65 -9.01 5.82
CA SER A 89 5.25 -8.89 7.23
C SER A 89 3.86 -9.51 7.44
N THR A 90 3.77 -10.50 8.32
CA THR A 90 2.51 -11.18 8.65
C THR A 90 2.51 -11.60 10.12
N PHE A 91 1.53 -11.11 10.87
CA PHE A 91 1.27 -11.44 12.27
C PHE A 91 -0.17 -11.04 12.61
N PHE A 92 -0.76 -11.69 13.61
CA PHE A 92 -1.93 -11.13 14.28
C PHE A 92 -1.46 -9.96 15.10
N GLY A 93 -2.10 -8.81 14.95
CA GLY A 93 -1.61 -7.61 15.59
C GLY A 93 -2.68 -6.57 15.73
N GLY A 94 -2.53 -5.87 16.84
CA GLY A 94 -2.58 -4.43 17.02
C GLY A 94 -1.62 -4.20 18.18
N GLU A 95 -1.83 -3.19 19.00
CA GLU A 95 -0.91 -2.86 20.09
C GLU A 95 -1.21 -3.57 21.42
N ASP A 96 -2.29 -4.36 21.50
CA ASP A 96 -2.74 -5.00 22.75
C ASP A 96 -3.24 -6.44 22.56
N SER A 97 -3.63 -7.07 23.67
CA SER A 97 -4.08 -8.47 23.72
C SER A 97 -5.41 -8.75 23.03
N SER A 98 -6.23 -7.72 22.74
CA SER A 98 -7.51 -7.91 22.01
C SER A 98 -7.32 -8.37 20.57
N TRP A 99 -6.11 -8.22 20.03
CA TRP A 99 -5.73 -8.64 18.69
C TRP A 99 -5.17 -10.06 18.59
N ALA A 100 -5.07 -10.76 19.72
CA ALA A 100 -4.57 -12.12 19.76
C ALA A 100 -5.39 -13.05 18.85
N SER A 101 -4.70 -13.97 18.18
CA SER A 101 -5.37 -15.02 17.41
C SER A 101 -6.24 -15.87 18.35
N PRO A 102 -7.53 -16.14 18.03
CA PRO A 102 -8.42 -16.89 18.91
C PRO A 102 -8.08 -18.39 18.99
N LYS A 103 -7.22 -18.87 18.08
CA LYS A 103 -6.78 -20.26 17.98
C LYS A 103 -5.47 -20.36 17.23
N GLU A 104 -4.86 -21.54 17.26
CA GLU A 104 -3.80 -21.87 16.32
C GLU A 104 -4.36 -21.90 14.89
N GLN A 105 -3.66 -21.23 13.97
CA GLN A 105 -4.00 -21.18 12.56
C GLN A 105 -2.75 -20.82 11.74
N HIS A 106 -2.76 -21.22 10.47
CA HIS A 106 -1.61 -21.07 9.59
C HIS A 106 -1.99 -20.31 8.31
N THR A 107 -1.02 -19.60 7.75
CA THR A 107 -1.08 -19.00 6.42
C THR A 107 0.06 -19.55 5.57
N TYR A 108 -0.18 -19.73 4.28
CA TYR A 108 0.79 -20.29 3.34
C TYR A 108 1.00 -19.29 2.20
N PHE A 109 2.26 -19.09 1.81
CA PHE A 109 2.65 -18.14 0.77
C PHE A 109 3.51 -18.86 -0.26
N ARG A 110 3.27 -18.60 -1.55
CA ARG A 110 4.05 -19.15 -2.67
C ARG A 110 4.02 -18.21 -3.86
N ASN A 111 4.85 -18.48 -4.85
CA ASN A 111 4.89 -17.75 -6.12
C ASN A 111 5.11 -16.23 -5.94
N ILE A 112 5.91 -15.83 -4.95
CA ILE A 112 6.31 -14.43 -4.77
C ILE A 112 7.20 -14.05 -5.96
N ARG A 113 6.80 -12.99 -6.67
CA ARG A 113 7.51 -12.45 -7.82
C ARG A 113 7.54 -10.94 -7.70
N MET A 114 8.65 -10.35 -8.12
CA MET A 114 8.86 -8.92 -8.11
C MET A 114 9.34 -8.47 -9.48
N TRP A 115 8.83 -7.32 -9.90
CA TRP A 115 9.26 -6.61 -11.10
C TRP A 115 9.47 -5.16 -10.70
N GLY A 116 10.46 -4.52 -11.32
CA GLY A 116 10.81 -3.14 -11.05
C GLY A 116 11.14 -2.40 -12.33
N SER A 117 11.01 -1.09 -12.26
CA SER A 117 11.49 -0.15 -13.27
C SER A 117 12.08 1.06 -12.54
N ASP A 118 13.14 1.62 -13.12
CA ASP A 118 13.77 2.87 -12.72
C ASP A 118 13.12 4.10 -13.40
N ALA A 119 12.17 3.88 -14.31
CA ALA A 119 11.46 4.95 -14.97
C ALA A 119 10.67 5.79 -13.93
N PRO A 120 10.88 7.12 -13.88
CA PRO A 120 10.15 7.98 -12.96
C PRO A 120 8.66 8.01 -13.30
N SER A 121 7.82 8.37 -12.33
CA SER A 121 6.41 8.64 -12.63
C SER A 121 6.28 9.79 -13.63
N ASN A 122 5.48 9.55 -14.67
CA ASN A 122 5.09 10.53 -15.67
C ASN A 122 3.61 10.95 -15.51
N MET A 123 2.97 10.58 -14.40
CA MET A 123 1.58 10.94 -14.13
C MET A 123 1.47 12.42 -13.73
N THR A 124 0.32 13.02 -14.00
CA THR A 124 -0.03 14.34 -13.46
C THR A 124 -0.30 14.26 -11.97
N GLY A 125 0.06 15.30 -11.22
CA GLY A 125 -0.20 15.38 -9.78
C GLY A 125 -0.02 16.79 -9.24
N ASN A 126 -0.54 17.03 -8.03
CA ASN A 126 -0.46 18.33 -7.37
C ASN A 126 0.93 18.55 -6.77
N ARG A 127 1.42 19.79 -6.80
CA ARG A 127 2.64 20.17 -6.09
C ARG A 127 2.39 20.11 -4.57
N VAL A 128 3.38 19.65 -3.81
CA VAL A 128 3.37 19.55 -2.35
C VAL A 128 4.38 20.53 -1.78
#